data_AF-M2RBL1-F1
#
_entry.id   AF-M2RBL1-F1
#
_cell.length_a   1.000
_cell.length_b   1.000
_cell.length_c   1.000
_cell.angle_alpha   90.00
_cell.angle_beta   90.00
_cell.angle_gamma   90.00
#
_symmetry.space_group_name_H-M   'P 1'
#
loop_
_entity.id
_entity.type
_entity.pdbx_description
1 polymer ?
#
loop_
_entity_poly.entity_id
_entity_poly.type
_entity_poly.pdbx_seq_one_letter_code
_entity_poly.pdbx_strand_id
1 'polypeptide(L)' 'SFMNVIRQWRNVKMLKRGGRAHEQDGVSRTKEGSLAVLCRACPHPGKNLPGNWQSV' A
#
# COMPACT_ATOMS: atom_id res chain seq x y z
N SER A 1 15.65 11.76 -17.76
CA SER A 1 16.28 12.05 -16.45
C SER A 1 15.25 12.39 -15.36
N PHE A 2 14.39 13.41 -15.53
CA PHE A 2 13.40 13.85 -14.52
C PHE A 2 12.43 12.75 -14.01
N MET A 3 11.82 11.98 -14.91
CA MET A 3 10.85 10.95 -14.52
C MET A 3 11.44 9.85 -13.62
N ASN A 4 12.72 9.51 -13.79
CA ASN A 4 13.40 8.55 -12.93
C ASN A 4 13.57 9.08 -11.50
N VAL A 5 13.94 10.36 -11.36
CA VAL A 5 14.06 11.02 -10.05
C VAL A 5 12.70 11.07 -9.34
N ILE A 6 11.63 11.40 -10.06
CA ILE A 6 10.27 11.40 -9.51
C ILE A 6 9.85 9.99 -9.06
N ARG A 7 10.19 8.94 -9.82
CA ARG A 7 9.89 7.55 -9.43
C ARG A 7 10.62 7.18 -8.13
N GLN A 8 11.89 7.51 -8.00
CA GLN A 8 12.68 7.25 -6.77
C GLN A 8 12.13 8.04 -5.58
N TRP A 9 11.81 9.32 -5.78
CA TRP A 9 11.21 10.16 -4.73
C TRP A 9 9.87 9.59 -4.23
N ARG A 10 8.98 9.18 -5.15
CA ARG A 10 7.71 8.54 -4.78
C ARG A 10 7.93 7.25 -3.99
N ASN A 11 8.91 6.43 -4.37
CA ASN A 11 9.27 5.20 -3.66
C ASN A 11 9.70 5.48 -2.21
N VAL A 12 10.64 6.41 -1.99
CA VAL A 12 11.10 6.79 -0.65
C VAL A 12 9.95 7.34 0.21
N LYS A 13 9.04 8.13 -0.39
CA LYS A 13 7.87 8.64 0.32
C LYS A 13 6.89 7.53 0.74
N MET A 14 6.70 6.50 -0.08
CA MET A 14 5.88 5.33 0.29
C MET A 14 6.52 4.57 1.45
N LEU A 15 7.82 4.28 1.38
CA LEU A 15 8.56 3.58 2.44
C LEU A 15 8.47 4.32 3.79
N LYS A 16 8.63 5.65 3.78
CA LYS A 16 8.48 6.48 4.99
C LYS A 16 7.07 6.40 5.58
N ARG A 17 6.03 6.51 4.74
CA ARG A 17 4.61 6.41 5.20
C ARG A 17 4.28 5.04 5.76
N GLY A 18 4.89 3.98 5.20
CA GLY A 18 4.74 2.61 5.66
C GLY A 18 5.60 2.25 6.88
N GLY A 19 6.32 3.21 7.49
CA GLY A 19 7.14 2.96 8.67
C GLY A 19 8.34 2.03 8.44
N ARG A 20 8.76 1.80 7.20
CA ARG A 20 9.80 0.81 6.84
C ARG A 20 11.20 1.16 7.35
N ALA A 21 11.40 2.37 7.86
CA ALA A 21 12.65 2.77 8.53
C ALA A 21 12.83 2.11 9.91
N HIS A 22 11.76 1.59 10.52
CA HIS A 22 11.79 0.94 11.84
C HIS A 22 11.79 -0.59 11.77
N GLU A 23 11.74 -1.17 10.56
CA GLU A 23 11.77 -2.62 10.38
C GLU A 23 13.22 -3.12 10.51
N GLN A 24 13.42 -4.27 11.16
CA GLN A 24 14.76 -4.78 11.51
C GLN A 24 15.67 -4.97 10.28
N ASP A 25 15.12 -5.41 9.16
CA ASP A 25 15.83 -5.58 7.88
C ASP A 25 15.58 -4.40 6.91
N GLY A 26 14.97 -3.33 7.42
CA GLY A 26 14.64 -2.11 6.71
C GLY A 26 13.81 -2.32 5.45
N VAL A 27 14.12 -1.51 4.42
CA VAL A 27 13.38 -1.49 3.16
C VAL A 27 13.50 -2.80 2.38
N SER A 28 14.54 -3.60 2.62
CA SER A 28 14.84 -4.83 1.86
C SER A 28 13.75 -5.90 1.96
N ARG A 29 13.02 -5.93 3.09
CA ARG A 29 11.90 -6.86 3.32
C ARG A 29 10.53 -6.34 2.91
N THR A 30 10.47 -5.14 2.33
CA THR A 30 9.21 -4.58 1.84
C THR A 30 8.71 -5.43 0.68
N LYS A 31 7.71 -6.28 0.93
CA LYS A 31 7.08 -7.10 -0.10
C LYS A 31 6.40 -6.22 -1.15
N GLU A 32 6.38 -6.68 -2.38
CA GLU A 32 5.62 -6.03 -3.45
C GLU A 32 4.15 -5.89 -3.05
N GLY A 33 3.56 -4.72 -3.33
CA GLY A 33 2.17 -4.41 -2.97
C GLY A 33 1.89 -4.18 -1.47
N SER A 34 2.82 -4.48 -0.55
CA SER A 34 2.58 -4.35 0.90
C SER A 34 2.39 -2.93 1.41
N LEU A 35 2.73 -1.93 0.60
CA LEU A 35 2.53 -0.50 0.86
C LEU A 35 1.38 0.09 0.04
N ALA A 36 0.69 -0.73 -0.76
CA ALA A 36 -0.47 -0.27 -1.52
C ALA A 36 -1.62 0.07 -0.55
N VAL A 37 -2.25 1.21 -0.79
CA VAL A 37 -3.48 1.57 -0.08
C VAL A 37 -4.63 0.84 -0.75
N LEU A 38 -5.48 0.20 0.05
CA LEU A 38 -6.70 -0.44 -0.45
C LEU A 38 -7.59 0.62 -1.11
N CYS A 39 -8.02 0.33 -2.34
CA CYS A 39 -8.95 1.20 -3.05
C CYS A 39 -10.28 1.24 -2.31
N ARG A 40 -10.75 2.43 -1.90
CA ARG A 40 -11.99 2.58 -1.13
C ARG A 40 -13.25 2.27 -1.94
N ALA A 41 -13.18 2.41 -3.26
CA ALA A 41 -14.27 2.12 -4.18
C ALA A 41 -14.41 0.61 -4.46
N CYS A 42 -13.36 -0.18 -4.26
CA CYS A 42 -13.44 -1.62 -4.44
C CYS A 42 -14.30 -2.26 -3.33
N PRO A 43 -15.04 -3.34 -3.65
CA PRO A 43 -15.80 -4.09 -2.66
C PRO A 43 -14.84 -4.90 -1.77
N HIS A 44 -14.93 -4.69 -0.45
CA HIS A 44 -14.14 -5.38 0.58
C HIS A 44 -15.07 -6.04 1.60
N PRO A 45 -15.25 -7.37 1.53
CA PRO A 45 -16.01 -8.12 2.53
C PRO A 45 -15.51 -7.84 3.95
N GLY A 46 -16.45 -7.60 4.88
CA GLY A 46 -16.14 -7.28 6.27
C GLY A 46 -15.57 -5.87 6.52
N LYS A 47 -15.48 -5.01 5.49
CA LYS A 47 -15.07 -3.60 5.64
C LYS A 47 -16.13 -2.63 5.17
N ASN A 48 -16.53 -2.74 3.90
CA ASN A 48 -17.44 -1.78 3.25
C ASN A 48 -18.59 -2.46 2.48
N LEU A 49 -18.76 -3.78 2.64
CA LEU A 49 -19.90 -4.52 2.12
C LEU A 49 -20.86 -4.90 3.27
N PRO A 50 -22.19 -4.90 3.05
CA PRO A 50 -23.15 -5.49 3.97
C PRO A 50 -22.81 -6.96 4.27
N GLY A 51 -23.12 -7.46 5.47
CA GLY A 51 -22.75 -8.83 5.87
C GLY A 51 -23.31 -9.93 4.95
N ASN A 52 -24.44 -9.69 4.30
CA ASN A 52 -25.13 -10.60 3.40
C ASN A 52 -24.97 -10.23 1.91
N TRP A 53 -23.94 -9.46 1.53
CA TRP A 53 -23.77 -8.93 0.17
C TRP A 53 -23.77 -9.96 -0.97
N GLN A 54 -23.50 -11.24 -0.69
CA GLN A 54 -23.54 -12.34 -1.67
C GLN A 54 -24.94 -12.86 -1.96
N SER A 55 -25.88 -12.60 -1.05
CA SER A 55 -27.25 -13.11 -1.09
C SER A 55 -28.26 -12.01 -1.44
N VAL A 56 -27.78 -10.80 -1.76
CA VAL A 56 -28.57 -9.66 -2.22
C VAL A 56 -28.48 -9.55 -3.73
#